data_AF-A0A6P9AX89-F1
#
_entry.id   AF-A0A6P9AX89-F1
#
_cell.length_a   1.000
_cell.length_b   1.000
_cell.length_c   1.000
_cell.angle_alpha   90.00
_cell.angle_beta   90.00
_cell.angle_gamma   90.00
#
_symmetry.space_group_name_H-M   'P 1'
#
loop_
_entity.id
_entity.type
_entity.pdbx_description
1 polymer ?
#
loop_
_entity_poly.entity_id
_entity_poly.type
_entity_poly.pdbx_seq_one_letter_code
_entity_poly.pdbx_strand_id
1 'polypeptide(L)'
;YISTFRSFVQQEMEEKRKAPCQTMGIPKLQVPSPKEYLRKHSKEQRVPKCTHEREKRLPGKAPLPAQSDRPLMGIQSEKNFITANVAEAIMAVAKKPLHACVDQRRGDKFLLDGSGLVQRFLKKK
;
A
#
# COMPACT_ATOMS: atom_id res chain seq x y z
N TYR A 1 -2.61 -38.01 33.61
CA TYR A 1 -2.58 -37.43 32.25
C TYR A 1 -1.15 -37.06 31.91
N ILE A 2 -0.59 -37.54 30.79
CA ILE A 2 0.78 -37.22 30.36
C ILE A 2 0.69 -36.43 29.05
N SER A 3 1.39 -35.30 28.98
CA SER A 3 1.41 -34.43 27.80
C SER A 3 1.97 -35.17 26.58
N THR A 4 1.28 -35.05 25.44
CA THR A 4 1.71 -35.57 24.13
C THR A 4 3.04 -34.98 23.68
N PHE A 5 3.41 -33.80 24.17
CA PHE A 5 4.66 -33.11 23.84
C PHE A 5 5.86 -33.55 24.68
N ARG A 6 5.68 -34.48 25.63
CA ARG A 6 6.75 -34.89 26.56
C ARG A 6 8.00 -35.40 25.84
N SER A 7 7.84 -36.20 24.78
CA SER A 7 8.95 -36.72 23.98
C SER A 7 9.70 -35.61 23.22
N PHE A 8 8.96 -34.67 22.63
CA PHE A 8 9.53 -33.52 21.93
C PHE A 8 10.37 -32.64 22.86
N VAL A 9 9.88 -32.37 24.07
CA VAL A 9 10.62 -31.57 25.06
C VAL A 9 11.91 -32.28 25.50
N GLN A 10 11.89 -33.61 25.63
CA GLN A 10 13.09 -34.38 25.99
C GLN A 10 14.16 -34.33 24.89
N GLN A 11 13.77 -34.52 23.62
CA GLN A 11 14.68 -34.40 22.48
C GLN A 11 15.25 -32.98 22.36
N GLU A 12 14.40 -31.96 22.48
CA GLU A 12 14.84 -30.56 22.45
C GLU A 12 15.84 -30.24 23.58
N MET A 13 15.63 -30.78 24.79
CA MET A 13 16.58 -30.62 25.89
C MET A 13 17.91 -31.33 25.64
N GLU A 14 17.89 -32.52 25.03
CA GLU A 14 19.11 -33.27 24.68
C GLU A 14 19.89 -32.59 23.56
N GLU A 15 19.21 -32.12 22.51
CA GLU A 15 19.82 -31.36 21.41
C GLU A 15 20.40 -30.01 21.88
N LYS A 16 19.78 -29.38 22.88
CA LYS A 16 20.27 -28.14 23.50
C LYS A 16 21.38 -28.35 24.53
N ARG A 17 21.67 -29.58 24.96
CA ARG A 17 22.84 -29.88 25.80
C ARG A 17 24.11 -29.83 24.94
N LYS A 18 24.58 -28.61 24.67
CA LYS A 18 25.59 -28.34 23.64
C LYS A 18 27.04 -28.57 24.05
N ALA A 19 27.34 -28.87 25.30
CA ALA A 19 28.73 -29.08 25.70
C ALA A 19 28.85 -30.13 26.81
N PRO A 20 29.61 -31.22 26.59
CA PRO A 20 30.08 -32.01 27.73
C PRO A 20 30.89 -31.07 28.63
N CYS A 21 30.71 -31.19 29.95
CA CYS A 21 31.46 -30.48 31.00
C CYS A 21 31.35 -28.93 31.06
N GLN A 22 30.24 -28.33 30.58
CA GLN A 22 30.04 -26.86 30.61
C GLN A 22 30.18 -26.20 32.00
N THR A 23 29.78 -26.88 33.08
CA THR A 23 29.77 -26.31 34.44
C THR A 23 31.12 -26.37 35.15
N MET A 24 31.83 -27.50 35.04
CA MET A 24 33.04 -27.78 35.85
C MET A 24 34.30 -28.07 35.01
N GLY A 25 34.21 -28.05 33.69
CA GLY A 25 35.33 -28.35 32.79
C GLY A 25 35.77 -29.82 32.80
N ILE A 26 36.81 -30.12 32.03
CA ILE A 26 37.37 -31.48 31.93
C ILE A 26 38.19 -31.77 33.20
N PRO A 27 37.93 -32.86 33.94
CA PRO A 27 38.55 -33.12 35.24
C PRO A 27 40.05 -33.42 35.19
N LYS A 28 40.56 -33.92 34.05
CA LYS A 28 42.00 -34.16 33.79
C LYS A 28 42.32 -33.79 32.35
N LEU A 29 42.84 -32.57 32.13
CA LEU A 29 43.27 -32.11 30.81
C LEU A 29 44.59 -32.79 30.43
N GLN A 30 44.62 -33.49 29.29
CA GLN A 30 45.85 -34.08 28.77
C GLN A 30 46.75 -32.98 28.21
N VAL A 31 48.06 -33.09 28.44
CA VAL A 31 49.05 -32.16 27.87
C VAL A 31 49.13 -32.41 26.36
N PRO A 32 48.91 -31.40 25.51
CA PRO A 32 48.91 -31.59 24.07
C PRO A 32 50.30 -31.97 23.57
N SER A 33 50.35 -32.93 22.66
CA SER A 33 51.59 -33.31 21.98
C SER A 33 52.01 -32.20 21.01
N PRO A 34 53.33 -31.96 20.78
CA PRO A 34 53.79 -31.00 19.77
C PRO A 34 53.20 -31.19 18.37
N LYS A 35 52.71 -32.40 18.05
CA LYS A 35 52.04 -32.71 16.79
C LYS A 35 50.63 -32.09 16.67
N GLU A 36 49.99 -31.81 17.79
CA GLU A 36 48.63 -31.25 17.91
C GLU A 36 48.63 -29.73 18.02
N TYR A 37 49.80 -29.10 17.98
CA TYR A 37 49.92 -27.64 18.00
C TYR A 37 49.22 -27.01 16.81
N LEU A 38 48.70 -25.80 17.06
CA LEU A 38 47.90 -25.05 16.11
C LEU A 38 48.70 -24.75 14.83
N ARG A 39 48.20 -25.23 13.69
CA ARG A 39 48.74 -24.89 12.37
C ARG A 39 48.06 -23.66 11.81
N LYS A 40 48.72 -22.98 10.87
CA LYS A 40 48.14 -21.85 10.11
C LYS A 40 46.81 -22.27 9.47
N HIS A 41 45.80 -21.40 9.51
CA HIS A 41 44.47 -21.62 8.92
C HIS A 41 43.65 -22.79 9.53
N SER A 42 44.08 -23.41 10.63
CA SER A 42 43.38 -24.56 11.25
C SER A 42 42.00 -24.21 11.84
N LYS A 43 41.81 -22.96 12.29
CA LYS A 43 40.57 -22.45 12.87
C LYS A 43 39.71 -21.68 11.87
N GLU A 44 40.13 -21.59 10.61
CA GLU A 44 39.37 -20.82 9.63
C GLU A 44 38.09 -21.55 9.24
N GLN A 45 36.97 -20.84 9.34
CA GLN A 45 35.68 -21.33 8.90
C GLN A 45 35.69 -21.46 7.38
N ARG A 46 35.59 -22.70 6.88
CA ARG A 46 35.44 -22.94 5.45
C ARG A 46 34.02 -22.57 5.02
N VAL A 47 33.89 -21.45 4.33
CA VAL A 47 32.63 -21.05 3.71
C VAL A 47 32.51 -21.83 2.39
N PRO A 48 31.38 -22.52 2.13
CA PRO A 48 31.16 -23.17 0.84
C PRO A 48 31.19 -22.13 -0.27
N LYS A 49 31.71 -22.50 -1.44
CA LYS A 49 31.67 -21.63 -2.63
C LYS A 49 30.20 -21.36 -2.96
N CYS A 50 29.88 -20.11 -3.28
CA CYS A 50 28.52 -19.71 -3.62
C CYS A 50 28.08 -20.45 -4.89
N THR A 51 27.27 -21.49 -4.74
CA THR A 51 26.52 -22.10 -5.83
C THR A 51 25.30 -21.22 -6.06
N HIS A 52 25.12 -20.75 -7.30
CA HIS A 52 24.11 -19.74 -7.63
C HIS A 52 22.65 -20.23 -7.54
N GLU A 53 22.37 -21.35 -6.89
CA GLU A 53 21.02 -21.88 -6.66
C GLU A 53 20.40 -21.31 -5.39
N ARG A 54 20.39 -19.98 -5.28
CA ARG A 54 19.50 -19.34 -4.30
C ARG A 54 18.10 -19.30 -4.89
N GLU A 55 17.13 -19.79 -4.13
CA GLU A 55 15.71 -19.65 -4.45
C GLU A 55 15.41 -18.21 -4.88
N LYS A 56 14.93 -18.06 -6.11
CA LYS A 56 14.63 -16.74 -6.68
C LYS A 56 13.45 -16.16 -5.90
N ARG A 57 13.72 -15.16 -5.07
CA ARG A 57 12.67 -14.39 -4.40
C ARG A 57 11.80 -13.74 -5.48
N LEU A 58 10.52 -14.09 -5.50
CA LEU A 58 9.56 -13.45 -6.38
C LEU A 58 9.43 -11.98 -5.95
N PRO A 59 9.46 -11.02 -6.90
CA PRO A 59 9.23 -9.63 -6.57
C PRO A 59 7.78 -9.47 -6.10
N GLY A 60 7.59 -8.99 -4.86
CA GLY A 60 6.26 -8.78 -4.27
C GLY A 60 5.49 -7.58 -4.83
N LYS A 61 6.07 -6.83 -5.77
CA LYS A 61 5.48 -5.64 -6.40
C LYS A 61 5.72 -5.67 -7.91
N ALA A 62 4.81 -5.06 -8.65
CA ALA A 62 4.97 -4.86 -10.09
C ALA A 62 6.20 -3.98 -10.39
N PRO A 63 6.89 -4.19 -11.53
CA PRO A 63 7.98 -3.34 -11.96
C PRO A 63 7.49 -1.91 -12.21
N LEU A 64 8.39 -0.94 -12.04
CA LEU A 64 8.10 0.44 -12.39
C LEU A 64 7.92 0.58 -13.91
N PRO A 65 7.08 1.52 -14.39
CA PRO A 65 6.95 1.80 -15.82
C PRO A 65 8.29 2.23 -16.41
N ALA A 66 8.50 1.93 -17.69
CA ALA A 66 9.72 2.28 -18.39
C ALA A 66 9.85 3.81 -18.54
N GLN A 67 11.07 4.34 -18.60
CA GLN A 67 11.29 5.78 -18.80
C GLN A 67 10.76 6.29 -20.15
N SER A 68 10.67 5.41 -21.15
CA SER A 68 10.08 5.71 -22.46
C SER A 68 8.55 5.75 -22.43
N ASP A 69 7.93 5.19 -21.39
CA ASP A 69 6.50 5.10 -21.23
C ASP A 69 5.98 6.48 -20.79
N ARG A 70 5.60 7.30 -21.76
CA ARG A 70 5.03 8.63 -21.51
C ARG A 70 3.56 8.44 -21.19
N PRO A 71 3.08 8.82 -20.00
CA PRO A 71 1.65 8.80 -19.73
C PRO A 71 0.93 9.69 -20.75
N LEU A 72 -0.31 9.37 -21.08
CA LEU A 72 -1.15 10.20 -21.95
C LEU A 72 -1.07 11.67 -21.48
N MET A 73 -0.32 12.51 -22.20
CA MET A 73 0.06 13.87 -21.81
C MET A 73 -1.10 14.88 -21.98
N GLY A 74 -2.32 14.46 -21.66
CA GLY A 74 -3.55 15.18 -21.97
C GLY A 74 -4.14 14.75 -23.31
N ILE A 75 -5.47 14.72 -23.37
CA ILE A 75 -6.21 14.44 -24.61
C ILE A 75 -6.11 15.70 -25.46
N GLN A 76 -5.31 15.66 -26.52
CA GLN A 76 -5.36 16.71 -27.55
C GLN A 76 -6.62 16.50 -28.38
N SER A 77 -7.68 17.23 -28.05
CA SER A 77 -8.92 17.19 -28.82
C SER A 77 -8.86 18.22 -29.96
N GLU A 78 -9.21 17.81 -31.17
CA GLU A 78 -9.45 18.70 -32.32
C GLU A 78 -10.74 19.53 -32.17
N LYS A 79 -11.36 19.51 -30.99
CA LYS A 79 -12.62 20.20 -30.73
C LYS A 79 -12.42 21.71 -30.74
N ASN A 80 -13.11 22.38 -31.65
CA ASN A 80 -13.20 23.83 -31.68
C ASN A 80 -14.14 24.33 -30.58
N PHE A 81 -13.59 24.73 -29.44
CA PHE A 81 -14.38 25.23 -28.30
C PHE A 81 -15.23 26.45 -28.65
N ILE A 82 -14.77 27.30 -29.56
CA ILE A 82 -15.52 28.50 -30.00
C ILE A 82 -16.82 28.09 -30.68
N THR A 83 -16.76 27.20 -31.67
CA THR A 83 -17.95 26.77 -32.42
C THR A 83 -18.88 25.93 -31.54
N ALA A 84 -18.31 25.08 -30.68
CA ALA A 84 -19.07 24.29 -29.72
C ALA A 84 -19.85 25.18 -28.73
N ASN A 85 -19.19 26.20 -28.15
CA ASN A 85 -19.83 27.12 -27.21
C ASN A 85 -20.91 27.96 -27.88
N VAL A 86 -20.69 28.39 -29.13
CA VAL A 86 -21.70 29.11 -29.92
C VAL A 86 -22.92 28.22 -30.18
N ALA A 87 -22.70 26.98 -30.63
CA ALA A 87 -23.79 26.04 -30.86
C ALA A 87 -24.54 25.73 -29.55
N GLU A 88 -23.83 25.54 -28.44
CA GLU A 88 -24.43 25.32 -27.12
C GLU A 88 -25.30 26.50 -26.69
N ALA A 89 -24.83 27.73 -26.85
CA ALA A 89 -25.60 28.93 -26.51
C ALA A 89 -26.85 29.11 -27.39
N ILE A 90 -26.75 28.78 -28.68
CA ILE A 90 -27.89 28.83 -29.62
C ILE A 90 -28.93 27.75 -29.28
N MET A 91 -28.48 26.55 -28.94
CA MET A 91 -29.37 25.43 -28.59
C MET A 91 -29.92 25.54 -27.15
N ALA A 92 -29.30 26.35 -26.29
CA ALA A 92 -29.73 26.51 -24.90
C ALA A 92 -31.13 27.13 -24.82
N VAL A 93 -32.03 26.47 -24.10
CA VAL A 93 -33.37 27.01 -23.82
C VAL A 93 -33.26 28.22 -22.90
N ALA A 94 -33.92 29.32 -23.28
CA ALA A 94 -33.97 30.53 -22.48
C ALA A 94 -34.50 30.24 -21.06
N LYS A 95 -33.80 30.75 -20.04
CA LYS A 95 -34.23 30.64 -18.65
C LYS A 95 -35.54 31.40 -18.48
N LYS A 96 -36.56 30.72 -17.94
CA LYS A 96 -37.82 31.37 -17.58
C LYS A 96 -37.56 32.35 -16.42
N PRO A 97 -38.10 33.58 -16.48
CA PRO A 97 -37.94 34.53 -15.40
C PRO A 97 -38.59 33.97 -14.13
N LEU A 98 -37.88 34.10 -13.00
CA LEU A 98 -38.44 33.73 -11.70
C LEU A 98 -39.44 34.80 -11.27
N HIS A 99 -40.57 34.37 -10.73
CA HIS A 99 -41.54 35.27 -10.11
C HIS A 99 -40.99 35.74 -8.76
N ALA A 100 -40.30 36.88 -8.77
CA ALA A 100 -39.69 37.49 -7.59
C ALA A 100 -40.12 38.95 -7.45
N CYS A 101 -40.36 39.38 -6.22
CA CYS A 101 -40.58 40.79 -5.87
C CYS A 101 -39.30 41.38 -5.29
N VAL A 102 -39.04 42.66 -5.57
CA VAL A 102 -37.87 43.38 -5.08
C VAL A 102 -38.31 44.80 -4.72
N ASP A 103 -38.07 45.20 -3.47
CA ASP A 103 -38.54 46.50 -2.97
C ASP A 103 -37.67 47.68 -3.45
N GLN A 104 -36.37 47.44 -3.69
CA GLN A 104 -35.41 48.45 -4.14
C GLN A 104 -34.57 47.93 -5.31
N ARG A 105 -34.05 48.81 -6.18
CA ARG A 105 -33.25 48.43 -7.36
C ARG A 105 -32.06 47.50 -7.06
N ARG A 106 -31.49 47.56 -5.85
CA ARG A 106 -30.41 46.69 -5.35
C ARG A 106 -30.77 46.00 -4.02
N GLY A 107 -32.06 45.90 -3.71
CA GLY A 107 -32.53 45.28 -2.48
C GLY A 107 -32.61 43.76 -2.56
N ASP A 108 -33.01 43.16 -1.45
CA ASP A 108 -33.24 41.72 -1.35
C ASP A 108 -34.41 41.28 -2.24
N LYS A 109 -34.28 40.08 -2.81
CA LYS A 109 -35.29 39.50 -3.71
C LYS A 109 -36.10 38.45 -2.97
N PHE A 110 -37.41 38.61 -2.96
CA PHE A 110 -38.34 37.65 -2.36
C PHE A 110 -39.00 36.81 -3.45
N LEU A 111 -38.80 35.49 -3.40
CA LEU A 111 -39.48 34.56 -4.31
C LEU A 111 -40.96 34.48 -3.96
N LEU A 112 -41.83 34.71 -4.94
CA LEU A 112 -43.28 34.80 -4.72
C LEU A 112 -43.97 33.44 -4.54
N ASP A 113 -43.23 32.36 -4.76
CA ASP A 113 -43.68 30.97 -4.66
C ASP A 113 -44.31 30.57 -3.31
N GLY A 114 -43.87 31.19 -2.20
CA GLY A 114 -44.41 30.95 -0.84
C GLY A 114 -45.27 32.09 -0.29
N SER A 115 -45.42 33.18 -1.05
CA SER A 115 -46.04 34.43 -0.58
C SER A 115 -47.57 34.45 -0.63
N GLY A 116 -48.21 33.41 -1.18
CA GLY A 116 -49.66 33.36 -1.41
C GLY A 116 -50.15 34.19 -2.61
N LEU A 117 -49.31 35.07 -3.16
CA LEU A 117 -49.61 35.85 -4.37
C LEU A 117 -49.65 35.00 -5.65
N VAL A 118 -48.92 33.88 -5.68
CA VAL A 118 -48.95 32.93 -6.80
C VAL A 118 -50.04 31.89 -6.54
N GLN A 119 -51.05 31.87 -7.40
CA GLN A 119 -52.18 30.95 -7.34
C GLN A 119 -51.76 29.49 -7.65
N ARG A 120 -51.19 28.79 -6.67
CA ARG A 120 -50.67 27.41 -6.83
C ARG A 120 -51.73 26.32 -6.73
N PHE A 121 -52.84 26.58 -6.04
CA PHE A 121 -53.81 25.54 -5.64
C PHE A 121 -55.21 25.70 -6.25
N LEU A 122 -55.37 26.63 -7.18
CA LEU A 122 -56.68 26.95 -7.78
C LEU A 122 -57.26 25.83 -8.67
N LYS A 123 -56.41 24.88 -9.10
CA LYS A 123 -56.80 23.72 -9.92
C LYS A 123 -56.46 22.38 -9.25
N LYS A 124 -56.47 22.32 -7.92
CA LYS A 124 -56.41 21.03 -7.23
C LYS A 124 -57.78 20.33 -7.37
N LYS A 125 -57.78 19.10 -7.88
CA LYS A 125 -58.90 18.15 -7.71
C LYS A 125 -58.86 17.57 -6.31
#